data_AF-A0A7R8YNM5-F1
#
_entry.id   AF-A0A7R8YNM5-F1
#
_cell.length_a   1.000
_cell.length_b   1.000
_cell.length_c   1.000
_cell.angle_alpha   90.00
_cell.angle_beta   90.00
_cell.angle_gamma   90.00
#
_symmetry.space_group_name_H-M   'P 1'
#
loop_
_entity.id
_entity.type
_entity.pdbx_description
1 polymer ?
#
loop_
_entity_poly.entity_id
_entity_poly.type
_entity_poly.pdbx_seq_one_letter_code
_entity_poly.pdbx_strand_id
1 'polypeptide(L)'
;MADRLVDIPIQDLVTLRDFYKGDWPTYNIGYGIVDTYVRWLGKDPNIPHIRIFSLNGDWSDGTFIIIVSTLEPRSENAQLST
;
A
#
# COMPACT_ATOMS: atom_id res chain seq x y z
N MET A 1 -17.01 -8.50 17.13
CA MET A 1 -16.72 -8.45 15.68
C MET A 1 -15.23 -8.72 15.52
N ALA A 2 -14.79 -9.49 14.52
CA ALA A 2 -13.37 -9.76 14.32
C ALA A 2 -12.70 -8.61 13.54
N ASP A 3 -11.45 -8.33 13.85
CA ASP A 3 -10.65 -7.31 13.17
C ASP A 3 -10.45 -7.63 11.68
N ARG A 4 -10.42 -6.59 10.84
CA ARG A 4 -10.32 -6.72 9.38
C ARG A 4 -9.41 -5.67 8.79
N LEU A 5 -8.72 -6.05 7.72
CA LEU A 5 -8.02 -5.11 6.85
C LEU A 5 -9.01 -4.48 5.87
N VAL A 6 -9.02 -3.16 5.81
CA VAL A 6 -9.89 -2.37 4.94
C VAL A 6 -9.02 -1.52 4.02
N ASP A 7 -9.28 -1.54 2.71
CA ASP A 7 -8.52 -0.74 1.74
C ASP A 7 -8.60 0.75 2.07
N ILE A 8 -7.46 1.45 2.02
CA ILE A 8 -7.42 2.90 2.11
C ILE A 8 -7.62 3.49 0.71
N PRO A 9 -8.69 4.26 0.46
CA PRO A 9 -8.91 4.91 -0.82
C PRO A 9 -7.74 5.82 -1.22
N ILE A 10 -7.44 5.90 -2.52
CA ILE A 10 -6.32 6.71 -3.06
C ILE A 10 -6.41 8.18 -2.60
N GLN A 11 -7.62 8.74 -2.55
CA GLN A 11 -7.88 10.10 -2.08
C GLN A 11 -7.48 10.31 -0.62
N ASP A 12 -7.59 9.27 0.21
CA ASP A 12 -7.28 9.32 1.64
C ASP A 12 -5.77 9.11 1.89
N LEU A 13 -5.04 8.47 0.96
CA LEU A 13 -3.59 8.33 1.03
C LEU A 13 -2.87 9.69 1.06
N VAL A 14 -3.43 10.71 0.41
CA VAL A 14 -2.87 12.08 0.46
C VAL A 14 -2.97 12.64 1.88
N THR A 15 -4.12 12.42 2.54
CA THR A 15 -4.35 12.85 3.92
C THR A 15 -3.47 12.07 4.89
N LEU A 16 -3.35 10.75 4.72
CA LEU A 16 -2.45 9.91 5.52
C LEU A 16 -0.98 10.31 5.34
N ARG A 17 -0.56 10.64 4.11
CA ARG A 17 0.79 11.17 3.86
C ARG A 17 1.01 12.46 4.65
N ASP A 18 0.07 13.39 4.56
CA ASP A 18 0.20 14.72 5.18
C ASP A 18 0.11 14.67 6.71
N PHE A 19 -0.54 13.64 7.28
CA PHE A 19 -0.50 13.34 8.72
C PHE A 19 0.94 13.25 9.26
N TYR A 20 1.85 12.58 8.53
CA TYR A 20 3.25 12.44 8.95
C TYR A 20 4.07 13.74 8.89
N LYS A 21 3.54 14.84 8.32
CA LYS A 21 4.22 16.15 8.35
C LYS A 21 4.13 16.83 9.72
N GLY A 22 3.17 16.45 10.56
CA GLY A 22 2.92 17.11 11.86
C GLY A 22 4.15 17.13 12.78
N ASP A 23 4.83 15.99 12.90
CA ASP A 23 6.01 15.81 13.76
C ASP A 23 7.31 15.63 12.94
N TRP A 24 7.41 16.31 11.80
CA TRP A 24 8.57 16.21 10.92
C TRP A 24 9.89 16.55 11.67
N PRO A 25 10.97 15.78 11.50
CA PRO A 25 11.17 14.64 10.57
C PRO A 25 10.93 13.26 11.20
N THR A 26 10.36 13.18 12.40
CA THR A 26 10.27 11.96 13.22
C THR A 26 9.66 10.79 12.46
N TYR A 27 8.64 11.04 11.63
CA TYR A 27 7.93 10.01 10.86
C TYR A 27 8.18 10.11 9.35
N ASN A 28 9.35 10.60 8.94
CA ASN A 28 9.69 10.78 7.52
C ASN A 28 9.65 9.49 6.69
N ILE A 29 9.86 8.33 7.30
CA ILE A 29 9.77 7.02 6.63
C ILE A 29 8.32 6.75 6.22
N GLY A 30 7.37 6.89 7.15
CA GLY A 30 5.94 6.74 6.87
C GLY A 30 5.49 7.69 5.76
N TYR A 31 5.91 8.95 5.85
CA TYR A 31 5.70 9.94 4.78
C TYR A 31 6.23 9.47 3.42
N GLY A 32 7.50 9.09 3.35
CA GLY A 32 8.16 8.74 2.08
C GLY A 32 7.54 7.50 1.43
N ILE A 33 7.15 6.52 2.25
CA ILE A 33 6.43 5.33 1.79
C ILE A 33 5.10 5.75 1.16
N VAL A 34 4.22 6.43 1.91
CA VAL A 34 2.88 6.79 1.39
C VAL A 34 2.98 7.72 0.18
N ASP A 35 3.91 8.69 0.18
CA ASP A 35 4.14 9.59 -0.96
C ASP A 35 4.60 8.84 -2.22
N THR A 36 5.37 7.76 -2.07
CA THR A 36 5.76 6.89 -3.19
C THR A 36 4.54 6.24 -3.81
N TYR A 37 3.63 5.69 -3.00
CA TYR A 37 2.40 5.06 -3.50
C TYR A 37 1.45 6.07 -4.13
N VAL A 38 1.28 7.26 -3.54
CA VAL A 38 0.48 8.33 -4.15
C VAL A 38 1.01 8.68 -5.55
N ARG A 39 2.34 8.79 -5.73
CA ARG A 39 2.94 9.08 -7.04
C ARG A 39 2.77 7.94 -8.03
N TRP A 40 2.85 6.70 -7.59
CA TRP A 40 2.67 5.52 -8.45
C TRP A 40 1.21 5.40 -8.91
N LEU A 41 0.28 5.46 -7.97
CA LEU A 41 -1.16 5.37 -8.24
C LEU A 41 -1.68 6.56 -9.04
N GLY A 42 -1.03 7.73 -8.91
CA GLY A 42 -1.30 8.88 -9.77
C GLY A 42 -0.86 8.71 -11.23
N LYS A 43 0.10 7.81 -11.51
CA LYS A 43 0.52 7.46 -12.88
C LYS A 43 -0.32 6.32 -13.45
N ASP A 44 -0.59 5.32 -12.63
CA ASP A 44 -1.45 4.19 -12.98
C ASP A 44 -2.27 3.78 -11.75
N PRO A 45 -3.58 4.08 -11.71
CA PRO A 45 -4.44 3.74 -10.57
C PRO A 45 -4.72 2.24 -10.47
N ASN A 46 -4.40 1.46 -11.50
CA ASN A 46 -4.67 0.02 -11.58
C ASN A 46 -3.39 -0.80 -11.49
N ILE A 47 -2.32 -0.28 -10.86
CA ILE A 47 -1.09 -1.05 -10.65
C ILE A 47 -1.48 -2.36 -9.95
N PRO A 48 -1.32 -3.50 -10.63
CA PRO A 48 -1.76 -4.76 -10.09
C PRO A 48 -0.91 -5.10 -8.87
N HIS A 49 -1.48 -5.88 -7.96
CA HIS A 49 -0.75 -6.48 -6.84
C HIS A 49 -0.22 -5.52 -5.75
N ILE A 50 -0.66 -4.26 -5.75
CA ILE A 50 -0.34 -3.28 -4.69
C ILE A 50 -1.63 -2.83 -4.03
N ARG A 51 -1.76 -3.05 -2.72
CA ARG A 51 -2.86 -2.52 -1.91
C ARG A 51 -2.38 -2.01 -0.55
N ILE A 52 -3.00 -0.93 -0.08
CA ILE A 52 -2.75 -0.32 1.23
C ILE A 52 -4.00 -0.48 2.08
N PHE A 53 -3.81 -0.95 3.32
CA PHE A 53 -4.89 -1.24 4.25
C PHE A 53 -4.74 -0.52 5.58
N SER A 54 -5.88 -0.26 6.22
CA SER A 54 -6.00 0.14 7.61
C SER A 54 -6.66 -0.96 8.44
N LEU A 55 -6.55 -0.86 9.77
CA LEU A 55 -7.22 -1.76 10.69
C LEU A 55 -8.65 -1.25 10.92
N ASN A 56 -9.65 -2.05 10.56
CA ASN A 56 -11.07 -1.73 10.72
C ASN A 56 -11.51 -0.41 10.07
N GLY A 57 -10.78 0.08 9.07
CA GLY A 57 -11.06 1.35 8.40
C GLY A 57 -10.44 2.57 9.09
N ASP A 58 -9.79 2.41 10.24
CA ASP A 58 -9.16 3.51 10.98
C ASP A 58 -7.64 3.53 10.75
N TRP A 59 -7.15 4.68 10.29
CA TRP A 59 -5.74 4.99 10.06
C TRP A 59 -5.32 6.30 10.74
N SER A 60 -6.17 6.84 11.63
CA SER A 60 -5.97 8.14 12.27
C SER A 60 -4.77 8.22 13.20
N ASP A 61 -4.24 7.07 13.63
CA ASP A 61 -3.00 6.93 14.39
C ASP A 61 -1.75 6.86 13.49
N GLY A 62 -1.93 6.85 12.17
CA GLY A 62 -0.86 6.67 11.20
C GLY A 62 -0.45 5.20 11.01
N THR A 63 -1.25 4.23 11.41
CA THR A 63 -0.96 2.82 11.13
C THR A 63 -1.51 2.40 9.76
N PHE A 64 -0.67 1.75 8.95
CA PHE A 64 -1.08 1.15 7.68
C PHE A 64 -0.30 -0.13 7.38
N ILE A 65 -0.86 -0.99 6.52
CA ILE A 65 -0.20 -2.18 5.99
C ILE A 65 -0.17 -2.09 4.46
N ILE A 66 0.96 -2.45 3.87
CA ILE A 66 1.08 -2.59 2.42
C ILE A 66 1.27 -4.07 2.10
N ILE A 67 0.50 -4.56 1.14
CA ILE A 67 0.72 -5.88 0.54
C ILE A 67 1.16 -5.67 -0.91
N VAL A 68 2.37 -6.14 -1.21
CA VAL A 68 2.94 -6.18 -2.56
C VAL A 68 3.16 -7.65 -2.92
N SER A 69 2.44 -8.18 -3.91
CA SER A 69 2.67 -9.55 -4.38
C SER A 69 3.42 -9.56 -5.71
N THR A 70 4.64 -10.10 -5.73
CA THR A 70 5.49 -10.16 -6.95
C THR A 70 5.29 -11.47 -7.74
N LEU A 71 4.20 -12.19 -7.52
CA LEU A 71 4.01 -13.51 -8.14
C LEU A 71 3.34 -13.33 -9.51
N GLU A 72 4.14 -13.27 -10.57
CA GLU A 72 3.71 -13.99 -11.76
C GLU A 72 3.67 -15.48 -11.44
N PRO A 73 2.65 -16.24 -11.88
CA PRO A 73 2.73 -17.69 -11.81
C PRO A 73 3.96 -18.11 -12.61
N ARG A 74 5.00 -18.61 -11.92
CA ARG A 74 6.05 -19.37 -12.59
C ARG A 74 5.32 -20.46 -13.37
N SER A 75 5.40 -20.41 -14.69
CA SER A 75 4.96 -21.50 -15.54
C SER A 75 5.81 -22.72 -15.21
N GLU A 76 5.34 -23.54 -14.26
CA GLU A 76 5.75 -24.92 -14.11
C GLU A 76 5.20 -25.71 -15.31
N ASN A 77 5.76 -25.48 -16.49
CA ASN A 77 5.54 -26.29 -17.70
C ASN A 77 6.81 -26.32 -18.56
N ALA A 78 7.97 -26.42 -17.90
CA ALA A 78 9.18 -26.94 -18.53
C ALA A 78 9.35 -28.42 -18.13
N GLN A 79 8.36 -29.24 -18.44
CA GLN A 79 8.54 -30.69 -18.50
C GLN A 79 8.28 -31.17 -19.93
N LEU A 80 9.33 -31.79 -20.48
CA LEU A 80 9.31 -32.87 -21.46
C LEU A 80 9.12 -32.46 -22.93
N SER A 81 10.23 -32.10 -23.56
CA SER A 81 10.50 -32.49 -24.95
C SER A 81 11.86 -33.19 -24.97
N THR A 82 11.82 -34.51 -24.77
CA THR A 82 12.87 -35.44 -25.19
C THR A 82 12.48 -35.97 -26.56
#